data_AF-A0A6P0IKI2-F1
#
_entry.id   AF-A0A6P0IKI2-F1
#
_cell.length_a   1.000
_cell.length_b   1.000
_cell.length_c   1.000
_cell.angle_alpha   90.00
_cell.angle_beta   90.00
_cell.angle_gamma   90.00
#
_symmetry.space_group_name_H-M   'P 1'
#
loop_
_entity.id
_entity.type
_entity.pdbx_description
1 polymer ?
#
loop_
_entity_poly.entity_id
_entity_poly.type
_entity_poly.pdbx_seq_one_letter_code
_entity_poly.pdbx_strand_id
1 'polypeptide(L)'
;MKMFAYLILLFDPKPHPLLCVEEPENQLYPSLLHELAEEFASYANRGGQVFVSTHSPDFLNAVPLESIFWLTKEHGITKFSRAKDNPTLVNLVEAGDLPGYLWNQGWFEGVAP
;
A
#
# COMPACT_ATOMS: atom_id res chain seq x y z
N MET A 1 -12.53 14.94 7.94
CA MET A 1 -11.44 15.95 8.04
C MET A 1 -10.13 15.42 7.44
N LYS A 2 -9.65 14.21 7.79
CA LYS A 2 -8.36 13.67 7.29
C LYS A 2 -8.27 13.51 5.76
N MET A 3 -9.31 12.97 5.12
CA MET A 3 -9.37 12.85 3.65
C MET A 3 -9.16 14.19 2.94
N PHE A 4 -9.79 15.25 3.45
CA PHE A 4 -9.64 16.60 2.88
C PHE A 4 -8.20 17.12 3.00
N ALA A 5 -7.52 16.84 4.11
CA ALA A 5 -6.12 17.21 4.27
C ALA A 5 -5.20 16.46 3.30
N TYR A 6 -5.46 15.15 3.06
CA TYR A 6 -4.74 14.41 2.02
C TYR A 6 -4.95 15.02 0.64
N LEU A 7 -6.19 15.33 0.27
CA LEU A 7 -6.45 15.96 -1.02
C LEU A 7 -5.71 17.31 -1.16
N ILE A 8 -5.72 18.17 -0.15
CA ILE A 8 -4.95 19.43 -0.21
C ILE A 8 -3.46 19.16 -0.48
N LEU A 9 -2.87 18.20 0.24
CA LEU A 9 -1.45 17.84 0.09
C LEU A 9 -1.15 17.24 -1.30
N LEU A 10 -2.03 16.39 -1.81
CA LEU A 10 -1.85 15.71 -3.10
C LEU A 10 -2.07 16.67 -4.28
N PHE A 11 -2.90 17.70 -4.12
CA PHE A 11 -3.15 18.72 -5.13
C PHE A 11 -2.29 19.99 -4.95
N ASP A 12 -1.23 19.95 -4.14
CA ASP A 12 -0.29 21.06 -4.03
C ASP A 12 0.33 21.38 -5.40
N PRO A 13 0.29 22.63 -5.87
CA PRO A 13 0.87 23.04 -7.16
C PRO A 13 2.39 22.83 -7.25
N LYS A 14 3.07 22.64 -6.11
CA LYS A 14 4.48 22.31 -6.00
C LYS A 14 4.62 20.96 -5.30
N PRO A 15 4.44 19.84 -6.01
CA PRO A 15 4.53 18.51 -5.42
C PRO A 15 5.91 18.29 -4.79
N HIS A 16 5.92 17.68 -3.61
CA HIS A 16 7.12 17.24 -2.94
C HIS A 16 7.76 16.09 -3.72
N PRO A 17 9.10 16.05 -3.82
CA PRO A 17 9.79 14.94 -4.49
C PRO A 17 9.51 13.58 -3.85
N LEU A 18 9.32 13.55 -2.53
CA LEU A 18 9.00 12.35 -1.75
C LEU A 18 7.92 12.69 -0.72
N LEU A 19 6.88 11.87 -0.68
CA LEU A 19 5.78 11.92 0.26
C LEU A 19 5.72 10.59 1.03
N CYS A 20 5.92 10.63 2.35
CA CYS A 20 5.76 9.47 3.23
C CYS A 20 4.48 9.64 4.05
N VAL A 21 3.58 8.67 3.97
CA VAL A 21 2.30 8.66 4.69
C VAL A 21 2.22 7.42 5.55
N GLU A 22 2.00 7.62 6.85
CA GLU A 22 1.83 6.51 7.78
C GLU A 22 0.35 6.29 8.11
N GLU A 23 -0.07 5.03 8.02
CA GLU A 23 -1.40 4.51 8.34
C GLU A 23 -2.52 5.45 7.82
N PRO A 24 -2.59 5.68 6.49
CA PRO A 24 -3.59 6.56 5.91
C PRO A 24 -5.01 6.19 6.30
N GLU A 25 -5.27 4.89 6.47
CA GLU A 25 -6.56 4.30 6.84
C GLU A 25 -7.10 4.76 8.18
N ASN A 26 -6.25 5.21 9.10
CA ASN A 26 -6.70 5.63 10.43
C ASN A 26 -7.74 6.74 10.33
N GLN A 27 -8.92 6.50 10.91
CA GLN A 27 -10.07 7.41 10.94
C GLN A 27 -10.69 7.69 9.56
N LEU A 28 -10.43 6.83 8.57
CA LEU A 28 -11.13 6.81 7.29
C LEU A 28 -12.07 5.61 7.21
N TYR A 29 -13.14 5.74 6.43
CA TYR A 29 -13.98 4.61 6.09
C TYR A 29 -13.24 3.72 5.07
N PRO A 30 -13.31 2.37 5.19
CA PRO A 30 -12.67 1.45 4.25
C PRO A 30 -13.03 1.73 2.78
N SER A 31 -14.27 2.16 2.53
CA SER A 31 -14.77 2.52 1.20
C SER A 31 -14.11 3.74 0.58
N LEU A 32 -13.25 4.47 1.29
CA LEU A 32 -12.49 5.63 0.78
C LEU A 32 -11.02 5.29 0.51
N LEU A 33 -10.56 4.11 0.90
CA LEU A 33 -9.15 3.73 0.80
C LEU A 33 -8.75 3.50 -0.65
N HIS A 34 -9.69 3.05 -1.48
CA HIS A 34 -9.44 2.82 -2.89
C HIS A 34 -9.18 4.14 -3.63
N GLU A 35 -10.07 5.11 -3.47
CA GLU A 35 -9.91 6.46 -4.03
C GLU A 35 -8.64 7.13 -3.49
N LEU A 36 -8.34 6.95 -2.20
CA LEU A 36 -7.11 7.51 -1.63
C LEU A 36 -5.84 6.89 -2.25
N ALA A 37 -5.83 5.58 -2.50
CA ALA A 37 -4.72 4.91 -3.18
C ALA A 37 -4.56 5.40 -4.63
N GLU A 38 -5.66 5.61 -5.35
CA GLU A 38 -5.64 6.21 -6.70
C GLU A 38 -5.06 7.62 -6.68
N GLU A 39 -5.41 8.44 -5.70
CA GLU A 39 -4.86 9.80 -5.57
C GLU A 39 -3.36 9.79 -5.26
N PHE A 40 -2.88 8.84 -4.44
CA PHE A 40 -1.45 8.64 -4.22
C PHE A 40 -0.72 8.19 -5.49
N ALA A 41 -1.28 7.26 -6.26
CA ALA A 41 -0.72 6.84 -7.53
C ALA A 41 -0.69 7.99 -8.55
N SER A 42 -1.76 8.77 -8.63
CA SER A 42 -1.87 9.98 -9.45
C SER A 42 -0.81 11.02 -9.07
N TYR A 43 -0.57 11.22 -7.77
CA TYR A 43 0.51 12.08 -7.28
C TYR A 43 1.88 11.60 -7.73
N ALA A 44 2.17 10.31 -7.57
CA ALA A 44 3.44 9.72 -7.99
C ALA A 44 3.67 9.89 -9.51
N ASN A 45 2.62 9.67 -10.31
CA ASN A 45 2.69 9.84 -11.77
C ASN A 45 2.96 11.28 -12.23
N ARG A 46 2.70 12.29 -11.39
CA ARG A 46 3.07 13.69 -11.67
C ARG A 46 4.55 14.01 -11.43
N GLY A 47 5.35 13.02 -11.03
CA GLY A 47 6.81 13.15 -10.85
C GLY A 47 7.28 13.11 -9.40
N GLY A 48 6.38 12.91 -8.44
CA GLY A 48 6.73 12.64 -7.04
C GLY A 48 6.92 11.15 -6.76
N GLN A 49 7.40 10.80 -5.57
CA GLN A 49 7.42 9.44 -5.04
C GLN A 49 6.54 9.37 -3.79
N VAL A 50 5.73 8.33 -3.66
CA VAL A 50 4.87 8.13 -2.48
C VAL A 50 5.24 6.82 -1.80
N PHE A 51 5.50 6.88 -0.50
CA PHE A 51 5.63 5.72 0.38
C PHE A 51 4.50 5.72 1.39
N VAL A 52 3.85 4.58 1.51
CA VAL A 52 2.76 4.36 2.44
C VAL A 52 3.11 3.19 3.35
N SER A 53 3.04 3.40 4.66
CA SER A 53 2.94 2.29 5.62
C SER A 53 1.47 2.08 5.95
N THR A 54 1.03 0.82 5.94
CA THR A 54 -0.37 0.47 6.18
C THR A 54 -0.48 -0.90 6.85
N HIS A 55 -1.47 -1.05 7.71
CA HIS A 55 -1.92 -2.31 8.26
C HIS A 55 -3.29 -2.71 7.71
N SER A 56 -3.77 -2.05 6.65
CA SER A 56 -5.10 -2.28 6.07
C SER A 56 -5.04 -3.26 4.89
N PRO A 57 -5.68 -4.43 5.00
CA PRO A 57 -5.89 -5.31 3.85
C PRO A 57 -6.67 -4.61 2.73
N ASP A 58 -7.64 -3.76 3.08
CA ASP A 58 -8.43 -3.01 2.12
C ASP A 58 -7.57 -2.02 1.31
N PHE A 59 -6.56 -1.41 1.93
CA PHE A 59 -5.62 -0.56 1.22
C PHE A 59 -4.68 -1.39 0.32
N LEU A 60 -4.23 -2.56 0.76
CA LEU A 60 -3.42 -3.46 -0.09
C LEU A 60 -4.20 -3.93 -1.32
N ASN A 61 -5.53 -4.12 -1.20
CA ASN A 61 -6.39 -4.45 -2.34
C ASN A 61 -6.48 -3.32 -3.37
N ALA A 62 -6.17 -2.08 -2.99
CA ALA A 62 -6.29 -0.91 -3.84
C ALA A 62 -5.01 -0.54 -4.59
N VAL A 63 -3.91 -1.28 -4.40
CA VAL A 63 -2.62 -0.97 -5.01
C VAL A 63 -2.10 -2.14 -5.86
N PRO A 64 -1.30 -1.87 -6.92
CA PRO A 64 -0.71 -2.93 -7.73
C PRO A 64 0.24 -3.80 -6.91
N LEU A 65 0.27 -5.11 -7.19
CA LEU A 65 1.12 -6.07 -6.47
C LEU A 65 2.61 -5.67 -6.48
N GLU A 66 3.09 -5.08 -7.58
CA GLU A 66 4.48 -4.63 -7.72
C GLU A 66 4.91 -3.50 -6.78
N SER A 67 3.93 -2.81 -6.19
CA SER A 67 4.11 -1.71 -5.25
C SER A 67 4.12 -2.18 -3.79
N ILE A 68 3.74 -3.43 -3.54
CA ILE A 68 3.62 -3.98 -2.18
C ILE A 68 4.95 -4.58 -1.73
N PHE A 69 5.40 -4.13 -0.57
CA PHE A 69 6.53 -4.68 0.16
C PHE A 69 6.06 -5.02 1.57
N TRP A 70 6.51 -6.16 2.11
CA TRP A 70 6.33 -6.47 3.52
C TRP A 70 7.68 -6.68 4.20
N LEU A 71 7.67 -6.44 5.50
CA LEU A 71 8.86 -6.46 6.34
C LEU A 71 8.73 -7.59 7.35
N THR A 72 9.72 -8.49 7.40
CA THR A 72 9.82 -9.52 8.43
C THR A 72 11.03 -9.25 9.32
N LYS A 73 11.02 -9.81 10.54
CA LYS A 73 12.15 -9.72 11.47
C LYS A 73 12.69 -11.11 11.76
N GLU A 74 13.92 -11.36 11.34
CA GLU A 74 14.61 -12.63 11.54
C GLU A 74 15.90 -12.37 12.31
N HIS A 75 16.07 -13.04 13.47
CA HIS A 75 17.27 -12.91 14.31
C HIS A 75 17.67 -11.46 14.63
N GLY A 76 16.67 -10.58 14.81
CA GLY A 76 16.90 -9.16 15.10
C GLY A 76 17.14 -8.27 13.88
N ILE A 77 17.20 -8.83 12.66
CA ILE A 77 17.45 -8.13 11.40
C ILE A 77 16.14 -8.01 10.63
N THR A 78 15.85 -6.81 10.12
CA THR A 78 14.72 -6.58 9.22
C THR A 78 15.05 -7.08 7.82
N LYS A 79 14.15 -7.86 7.25
CA LYS A 79 14.18 -8.30 5.85
C LYS A 79 13.05 -7.63 5.09
N PHE A 80 13.31 -7.32 3.82
CA PHE A 80 12.34 -6.73 2.92
C PHE A 80 12.03 -7.73 1.81
N SER A 81 10.75 -7.96 1.59
CA SER A 81 10.25 -8.83 0.53
C SER A 81 9.30 -8.03 -0.35
N ARG A 82 9.46 -8.17 -1.67
CA ARG A 82 8.58 -7.56 -2.66
C ARG A 82 7.57 -8.59 -3.16
N ALA A 83 6.30 -8.23 -3.23
CA ALA A 83 5.25 -9.19 -3.57
C ALA A 83 5.33 -9.74 -4.99
N LYS A 84 5.74 -8.91 -5.96
CA LYS A 84 5.98 -9.35 -7.33
C LYS A 84 7.07 -10.43 -7.46
N ASP A 85 7.99 -10.52 -6.50
CA ASP A 85 9.10 -11.47 -6.57
C ASP A 85 8.70 -12.86 -6.02
N ASN A 86 7.47 -13.01 -5.49
CA ASN A 86 6.91 -14.29 -5.06
C ASN A 86 5.99 -14.87 -6.15
N PRO A 87 6.40 -15.96 -6.85
CA PRO A 87 5.62 -16.53 -7.95
C PRO A 87 4.21 -16.99 -7.53
N THR A 88 4.05 -17.45 -6.28
CA THR A 88 2.75 -17.89 -5.77
C THR A 88 1.79 -16.73 -5.64
N LEU A 89 2.24 -15.60 -5.06
CA LEU A 89 1.42 -14.39 -4.96
C LEU A 89 1.04 -13.85 -6.33
N VAL A 90 1.99 -13.83 -7.27
CA VAL A 90 1.73 -13.40 -8.66
C VAL A 90 0.64 -14.27 -9.29
N ASN A 91 0.78 -15.60 -9.24
CA ASN A 91 -0.19 -16.52 -9.85
C ASN A 91 -1.59 -16.38 -9.24
N LEU A 92 -1.70 -16.17 -7.92
CA LEU A 92 -2.98 -16.01 -7.24
C LEU A 92 -3.66 -14.68 -7.64
N VAL A 93 -2.90 -13.58 -7.68
CA VAL A 93 -3.42 -12.28 -8.12
C VAL A 93 -3.83 -12.32 -9.60
N GLU A 94 -3.05 -12.98 -10.46
CA GLU A 94 -3.41 -13.19 -11.87
C GLU A 94 -4.67 -14.07 -12.04
N ALA A 95 -4.95 -14.97 -11.09
CA ALA A 95 -6.18 -15.75 -11.03
C ALA A 95 -7.40 -14.97 -10.50
N GLY A 96 -7.20 -13.73 -10.04
CA GLY A 96 -8.26 -12.82 -9.59
C GLY A 96 -8.34 -12.61 -8.08
N ASP A 97 -7.41 -13.17 -7.29
CA ASP A 97 -7.35 -12.86 -5.85
C ASP A 97 -6.84 -11.44 -5.59
N LEU A 98 -7.24 -10.88 -4.44
CA LEU A 98 -6.82 -9.55 -4.01
C LEU A 98 -5.68 -9.63 -2.98
N PRO A 99 -4.65 -8.77 -3.06
CA PRO A 99 -3.48 -8.85 -2.17
C PRO A 99 -3.79 -8.84 -0.67
N GLY A 100 -4.70 -7.98 -0.22
CA GLY A 100 -5.13 -7.92 1.17
C GLY A 100 -5.87 -9.18 1.63
N TYR A 101 -6.63 -9.83 0.74
CA TYR A 101 -7.26 -11.12 1.06
C TYR A 101 -6.21 -12.23 1.19
N LEU A 102 -5.21 -12.23 0.31
CA LEU A 102 -4.09 -13.16 0.40
C LEU A 102 -3.29 -12.95 1.69
N TRP A 103 -3.11 -11.70 2.14
CA TRP A 103 -2.50 -11.41 3.42
C TRP A 103 -3.31 -11.97 4.60
N ASN A 104 -4.63 -11.77 4.60
CA ASN A 104 -5.53 -12.34 5.62
C ASN A 104 -5.50 -13.88 5.66
N GLN A 105 -5.21 -14.53 4.53
CA GLN A 105 -5.06 -15.98 4.43
C GLN A 105 -3.67 -16.48 4.83
N GLY A 106 -2.72 -15.59 5.13
CA GLY A 106 -1.36 -15.94 5.55
C GLY A 106 -0.37 -16.18 4.42
N TRP A 107 -0.66 -15.77 3.18
CA TRP A 107 0.26 -15.92 2.06
C TRP A 107 1.46 -14.96 2.12
N PHE A 108 1.37 -13.90 2.92
CA PHE A 108 2.48 -13.00 3.21
C PHE A 108 3.26 -13.55 4.42
N GLU A 109 4.16 -14.48 4.14
CA GLU A 109 4.88 -15.23 5.16
C GLU A 109 5.64 -14.33 6.15
N GLY A 110 5.54 -14.66 7.44
CA GLY A 110 6.25 -13.97 8.51
C GLY A 110 5.62 -12.65 8.97
N VAL A 111 4.47 -12.26 8.41
CA VAL A 111 3.72 -11.05 8.81
C VAL A 111 2.26 -11.40 9.05
N ALA A 112 1.80 -11.24 10.29
CA ALA A 112 0.38 -11.36 10.62
C ALA A 112 -0.40 -10.12 10.14
N PRO A 113 -1.64 -10.28 9.65
CA PRO A 113 -2.57 -9.17 9.42
C PRO A 113 -2.95 -8.46 10.72
#